data_AF-A0A350BQ90-F1
#
_entry.id   AF-A0A350BQ90-F1
#
_cell.length_a   1.000
_cell.length_b   1.000
_cell.length_c   1.000
_cell.angle_alpha   90.00
_cell.angle_beta   90.00
_cell.angle_gamma   90.00
#
_symmetry.space_group_name_H-M   'P 1'
#
loop_
_entity.id
_entity.type
_entity.pdbx_description
1 polymer ?
#
loop_
_entity_poly.entity_id
_entity_poly.type
_entity_poly.pdbx_seq_one_letter_code
_entity_poly.pdbx_strand_id
1 'polypeptide(L)'
;MNVMHTLDAFPRRYWILFPAAFLLLFLSCESEDGTLAPYAERENVMSTIVIQDSTFAPKITWVGGYSCVLGVNRGSRAVLDSSLVWLVKAQGNTLRYPVLFGQLPQGAQELSGTYGGRPITKLKEDDIYTYWIIKEDAWSLVSAQRGKVMVADAAATGIVLARNDSLFIQAASYTQARDTIDIYVNLKDPDPRGRLADIMIEETDSSNNPLVRFQIKQDGISDTLVAAVGLVVNSALYDVNNVLWEVLSKETVGGQPAYRTKNVISSPLFMGQTLSQTQVFISYPAAGLERNKLYYFWIATKDWDGISRDTRTVNHYAWITFRTW
;
A
#
# COMPACT_ATOMS: atom_id res chain seq x y z
N MET A 1 3.51 43.73 -93.19
CA MET A 1 4.76 44.50 -93.23
C MET A 1 5.04 44.94 -91.80
N ASN A 2 6.04 44.31 -91.18
CA ASN A 2 6.46 44.58 -89.80
C ASN A 2 7.10 45.97 -89.70
N VAL A 3 6.83 46.71 -88.63
CA VAL A 3 7.82 47.56 -87.95
C VAL A 3 7.62 47.48 -86.44
N MET A 4 8.76 47.33 -85.79
CA MET A 4 9.08 47.08 -84.38
C MET A 4 9.15 48.41 -83.58
N HIS A 5 9.07 48.35 -82.24
CA HIS A 5 9.76 49.18 -81.20
C HIS A 5 8.91 49.25 -79.91
N THR A 6 9.26 48.53 -78.82
CA THR A 6 10.09 48.94 -77.63
C THR A 6 9.46 50.11 -76.84
N LEU A 7 9.16 50.11 -75.53
CA LEU A 7 9.92 49.72 -74.32
C LEU A 7 9.01 49.70 -73.05
N ASP A 8 9.47 48.96 -72.04
CA ASP A 8 9.46 49.17 -70.57
C ASP A 8 8.20 49.56 -69.76
N ALA A 9 7.86 48.72 -68.76
CA ALA A 9 7.93 49.05 -67.32
C ALA A 9 7.31 47.94 -66.42
N PHE A 10 8.06 47.50 -65.40
CA PHE A 10 7.68 46.65 -64.24
C PHE A 10 6.83 47.45 -63.21
N PRO A 11 6.28 46.88 -62.09
CA PRO A 11 5.68 45.56 -61.83
C PRO A 11 4.42 45.55 -60.89
N ARG A 12 3.87 44.33 -60.69
CA ARG A 12 3.18 43.79 -59.48
C ARG A 12 1.71 44.18 -59.18
N ARG A 13 0.82 43.17 -59.34
CA ARG A 13 -0.12 42.56 -58.35
C ARG A 13 -1.52 42.27 -58.90
N TYR A 14 -2.12 41.23 -58.31
CA TYR A 14 -3.52 40.77 -58.35
C TYR A 14 -3.91 39.77 -59.44
N TRP A 15 -3.82 38.49 -59.11
CA TRP A 15 -4.68 37.47 -59.69
C TRP A 15 -5.13 36.46 -58.62
N ILE A 16 -6.46 36.40 -58.47
CA ILE A 16 -7.31 35.23 -58.21
C ILE A 16 -7.72 34.94 -56.75
N LEU A 17 -8.97 35.33 -56.49
CA LEU A 17 -9.90 34.74 -55.53
C LEU A 17 -10.36 33.34 -56.01
N PHE A 18 -10.37 32.38 -55.07
CA PHE A 18 -11.30 31.25 -54.83
C PHE A 18 -12.10 30.61 -56.00
N PRO A 19 -12.33 29.26 -56.02
CA PRO A 19 -12.72 28.50 -54.83
C PRO A 19 -12.13 27.08 -54.68
N ALA A 20 -11.61 26.78 -53.48
CA ALA A 20 -11.35 25.43 -53.01
C ALA A 20 -12.44 25.04 -52.02
N ALA A 21 -13.47 24.34 -52.51
CA ALA A 21 -14.56 23.83 -51.69
C ALA A 21 -15.07 22.50 -52.25
N PHE A 22 -14.22 21.47 -52.30
CA PHE A 22 -14.66 20.06 -52.34
C PHE A 22 -13.47 19.10 -52.17
N LEU A 23 -13.02 18.88 -50.95
CA LEU A 23 -12.42 17.61 -50.47
C LEU A 23 -11.99 17.83 -49.02
N LEU A 24 -12.13 16.81 -48.17
CA LEU A 24 -11.94 16.80 -46.71
C LEU A 24 -13.23 17.02 -45.90
N LEU A 25 -14.26 16.24 -46.24
CA LEU A 25 -15.14 15.67 -45.22
C LEU A 25 -14.66 14.24 -44.95
N PHE A 26 -14.69 13.84 -43.68
CA PHE A 26 -14.33 12.53 -43.12
C PHE A 26 -12.83 12.29 -42.85
N LEU A 27 -12.35 12.87 -41.75
CA LEU A 27 -11.51 12.23 -40.73
C LEU A 27 -11.26 13.24 -39.59
N SER A 28 -12.32 13.55 -38.83
CA SER A 28 -12.16 14.03 -37.45
C SER A 28 -12.91 13.05 -36.58
N CYS A 29 -12.20 12.04 -36.10
CA CYS A 29 -12.64 11.26 -34.97
C CYS A 29 -12.26 12.10 -33.74
N GLU A 30 -13.19 12.96 -33.31
CA GLU A 30 -13.09 13.59 -31.99
C GLU A 30 -13.13 12.46 -30.95
N SER A 31 -12.02 12.26 -30.25
CA SER A 31 -12.08 11.61 -28.94
C SER A 31 -12.82 12.59 -28.02
N GLU A 32 -14.00 12.21 -27.55
CA GLU A 32 -14.70 12.89 -26.46
C GLU A 32 -13.78 12.93 -25.23
N ASP A 33 -13.12 14.06 -25.04
CA ASP A 33 -12.47 14.40 -23.78
C ASP A 33 -13.57 14.66 -22.76
N GLY A 34 -13.93 13.62 -22.01
CA GLY A 34 -14.72 13.72 -20.80
C GLY A 34 -13.94 14.46 -19.72
N THR A 35 -13.71 15.76 -19.90
CA THR A 35 -13.14 16.62 -18.87
C THR A 35 -14.19 16.82 -17.78
N LEU A 36 -14.02 16.05 -16.70
CA LEU A 36 -14.54 16.41 -15.39
C LEU A 36 -14.08 17.84 -15.03
N ALA A 37 -14.95 18.57 -14.34
CA ALA A 37 -15.01 20.02 -14.14
C ALA A 37 -13.67 20.81 -14.08
N PRO A 38 -13.66 22.07 -14.56
CA PRO A 38 -12.49 22.96 -14.43
C PRO A 38 -12.30 23.34 -12.96
N TYR A 39 -11.28 22.78 -12.32
CA TYR A 39 -10.81 23.31 -11.04
C TYR A 39 -10.19 24.67 -11.29
N ALA A 40 -10.84 25.72 -10.79
CA ALA A 40 -10.29 27.07 -10.75
C ALA A 40 -8.88 27.06 -10.17
N GLU A 41 -8.00 27.87 -10.77
CA GLU A 41 -6.56 28.04 -10.50
C GLU A 41 -6.25 28.51 -9.07
N ARG A 42 -6.60 27.70 -8.07
CA ARG A 42 -5.93 27.77 -6.77
C ARG A 42 -4.58 27.12 -7.01
N GLU A 43 -3.49 27.87 -6.86
CA GLU A 43 -2.10 27.39 -6.98
C GLU A 43 -2.03 25.90 -6.63
N ASN A 44 -1.90 25.04 -7.66
CA ASN A 44 -2.11 23.60 -7.51
C ASN A 44 -0.93 23.00 -6.74
N VAL A 45 -0.98 23.14 -5.40
CA VAL A 45 -0.05 22.52 -4.46
C VAL A 45 -0.05 21.02 -4.72
N MET A 46 1.14 20.48 -4.97
CA MET A 46 1.32 19.03 -4.99
C MET A 46 1.08 18.54 -3.57
N SER A 47 0.01 17.77 -3.39
CA SER A 47 -0.42 17.35 -2.07
C SER A 47 -0.69 15.87 -2.05
N THR A 48 -0.50 15.27 -0.87
CA THR A 48 -0.97 13.93 -0.52
C THR A 48 -0.54 12.84 -1.51
N ILE A 49 0.58 12.19 -1.21
CA ILE A 49 0.90 10.88 -1.81
C ILE A 49 0.18 9.81 -0.99
N VAL A 50 -0.52 8.89 -1.66
CA VAL A 50 -1.15 7.72 -1.05
C VAL A 50 -0.42 6.47 -1.54
N ILE A 51 -0.06 5.61 -0.61
CA ILE A 51 0.69 4.37 -0.85
C ILE A 51 -0.28 3.23 -0.55
N GLN A 52 -0.34 2.23 -1.42
CA GLN A 52 -1.14 1.03 -1.17
C GLN A 52 -0.53 0.23 -0.03
N ASP A 53 -1.32 0.00 1.02
CA ASP A 53 -0.92 -0.81 2.16
C ASP A 53 -0.76 -2.31 1.80
N SER A 54 -0.06 -3.03 2.67
CA SER A 54 0.01 -4.49 2.68
C SER A 54 0.56 -5.13 1.38
N THR A 55 1.57 -4.50 0.75
CA THR A 55 2.28 -5.08 -0.40
C THR A 55 3.72 -4.57 -0.52
N PHE A 56 4.65 -5.44 -0.92
CA PHE A 56 6.05 -5.07 -1.19
C PHE A 56 6.23 -4.30 -2.51
N ALA A 57 5.16 -4.19 -3.30
CA ALA A 57 5.14 -3.44 -4.55
C ALA A 57 3.89 -2.55 -4.57
N PRO A 58 3.86 -1.46 -3.79
CA PRO A 58 2.68 -0.64 -3.64
C PRO A 58 2.35 0.13 -4.92
N LYS A 59 1.04 0.34 -5.13
CA LYS A 59 0.57 1.41 -6.02
C LYS A 59 0.76 2.75 -5.31
N ILE A 60 1.32 3.70 -6.04
CA ILE A 60 1.59 5.06 -5.56
C ILE A 60 0.70 6.03 -6.35
N THR A 61 -0.11 6.79 -5.64
CA THR A 61 -0.98 7.84 -6.21
C THR A 61 -0.72 9.17 -5.54
N TRP A 62 -1.11 10.27 -6.19
CA TRP A 62 -0.95 11.61 -5.61
C TRP A 62 -1.97 12.61 -6.16
N VAL A 63 -2.09 13.77 -5.49
CA VAL A 63 -2.94 14.89 -5.90
C VAL A 63 -2.08 16.09 -6.30
N GLY A 64 -2.53 16.88 -7.29
CA GLY A 64 -1.81 18.07 -7.76
C GLY A 64 -1.34 18.04 -9.23
N GLY A 65 -1.84 17.06 -10.01
CA GLY A 65 -1.59 16.92 -11.43
C GLY A 65 -0.47 15.93 -11.77
N TYR A 66 -0.05 15.88 -13.03
CA TYR A 66 1.04 15.01 -13.46
C TYR A 66 2.40 15.55 -13.03
N SER A 67 3.33 14.63 -12.81
CA SER A 67 4.70 14.94 -12.41
C SER A 67 5.68 14.57 -13.52
N CYS A 68 6.94 14.93 -13.35
CA CYS A 68 8.01 14.47 -14.24
C CYS A 68 8.86 13.38 -13.59
N VAL A 69 8.99 13.38 -12.25
CA VAL A 69 9.74 12.37 -11.51
C VAL A 69 8.90 11.82 -10.37
N LEU A 70 9.05 10.51 -10.15
CA LEU A 70 8.73 9.82 -8.91
C LEU A 70 10.01 9.16 -8.41
N GLY A 71 10.35 9.39 -7.15
CA GLY A 71 11.47 8.74 -6.48
C GLY A 71 11.04 8.07 -5.18
N VAL A 72 11.80 7.04 -4.81
CA VAL A 72 11.62 6.28 -3.57
C VAL A 72 12.98 6.07 -2.94
N ASN A 73 13.13 6.53 -1.70
CA ASN A 73 14.33 6.35 -0.89
C ASN A 73 14.04 5.40 0.27
N ARG A 74 15.01 4.58 0.65
CA ARG A 74 15.02 3.97 1.99
C ARG A 74 15.31 5.04 3.04
N GLY A 75 14.59 4.97 4.15
CA GLY A 75 14.69 5.91 5.27
C GLY A 75 13.71 7.06 5.15
N SER A 76 13.93 8.09 5.98
CA SER A 76 12.96 9.18 6.20
C SER A 76 13.22 10.44 5.36
N ARG A 77 14.11 10.38 4.38
CA ARG A 77 14.54 11.55 3.59
C ARG A 77 14.57 11.24 2.11
N ALA A 78 14.08 12.19 1.31
CA ALA A 78 14.27 12.21 -0.13
C ALA A 78 15.65 12.82 -0.44
N VAL A 79 16.52 12.03 -1.07
CA VAL A 79 17.90 12.41 -1.41
C VAL A 79 18.31 11.71 -2.70
N LEU A 80 19.05 12.40 -3.57
CA LEU A 80 19.72 11.77 -4.71
C LEU A 80 21.08 11.21 -4.26
N ASP A 81 21.07 10.00 -3.69
CA ASP A 81 22.24 9.28 -3.18
C ASP A 81 22.03 7.75 -3.14
N SER A 82 22.87 7.04 -2.38
CA SER A 82 22.81 5.59 -2.21
C SER A 82 21.55 5.03 -1.52
N SER A 83 20.75 5.87 -0.86
CA SER A 83 19.47 5.47 -0.26
C SER A 83 18.35 5.37 -1.29
N LEU A 84 18.53 5.93 -2.50
CA LEU A 84 17.56 5.89 -3.58
C LEU A 84 17.40 4.45 -4.07
N VAL A 85 16.19 3.91 -3.95
CA VAL A 85 15.86 2.54 -4.36
C VAL A 85 15.00 2.48 -5.61
N TRP A 86 14.46 3.61 -6.03
CA TRP A 86 13.77 3.73 -7.31
C TRP A 86 13.65 5.20 -7.73
N LEU A 87 13.82 5.49 -9.02
CA LEU A 87 13.70 6.83 -9.57
C LEU A 87 13.26 6.74 -11.02
N VAL A 88 12.04 7.14 -11.30
CA VAL A 88 11.49 7.17 -12.66
C VAL A 88 11.28 8.59 -13.11
N LYS A 89 11.70 8.90 -14.34
CA LYS A 89 11.51 10.20 -14.98
C LYS A 89 10.77 10.05 -16.30
N ALA A 90 9.71 10.84 -16.50
CA ALA A 90 9.11 11.09 -17.80
C ALA A 90 9.57 12.45 -18.36
N GLN A 91 9.39 12.66 -19.66
CA GLN A 91 9.65 13.97 -20.26
C GLN A 91 8.49 14.92 -19.98
N GLY A 92 8.79 16.07 -19.37
CA GLY A 92 7.76 17.00 -18.92
C GLY A 92 6.88 16.40 -17.83
N ASN A 93 5.81 17.11 -17.49
CA ASN A 93 4.85 16.66 -16.48
C ASN A 93 3.86 15.64 -17.09
N THR A 94 4.37 14.49 -17.52
CA THR A 94 3.59 13.43 -18.21
C THR A 94 3.49 12.12 -17.44
N LEU A 95 4.18 12.01 -16.30
CA LEU A 95 4.06 10.85 -15.43
C LEU A 95 2.66 10.84 -14.79
N ARG A 96 1.89 9.81 -15.10
CA ARG A 96 0.52 9.61 -14.60
C ARG A 96 0.52 8.68 -13.40
N TYR A 97 -0.44 8.87 -12.51
CA TYR A 97 -0.77 7.94 -11.42
C TYR A 97 -1.97 7.06 -11.82
N PRO A 98 -2.15 5.86 -11.21
CA PRO A 98 -1.25 5.22 -10.26
C PRO A 98 0.04 4.72 -10.91
N VAL A 99 1.14 4.76 -10.17
CA VAL A 99 2.41 4.12 -10.55
C VAL A 99 2.63 2.91 -9.64
N LEU A 100 2.83 1.72 -10.23
CA LEU A 100 3.15 0.52 -9.47
C LEU A 100 4.66 0.46 -9.20
N PHE A 101 5.06 0.34 -7.94
CA PHE A 101 6.46 0.24 -7.56
C PHE A 101 7.19 -0.89 -8.31
N GLY A 102 8.38 -0.59 -8.83
CA GLY A 102 9.20 -1.54 -9.58
C GLY A 102 8.77 -1.76 -11.05
N GLN A 103 7.62 -1.23 -11.47
CA GLN A 103 7.18 -1.26 -12.87
C GLN A 103 7.46 0.08 -13.54
N LEU A 104 8.28 0.07 -14.61
CA LEU A 104 8.58 1.28 -15.37
C LEU A 104 7.34 1.77 -16.15
N PRO A 105 6.83 2.99 -15.89
CA PRO A 105 5.70 3.54 -16.64
C PRO A 105 6.05 3.79 -18.11
N GLN A 106 5.04 3.74 -18.99
CA GLN A 106 5.25 4.00 -20.42
C GLN A 106 5.80 5.41 -20.64
N GLY A 107 6.86 5.53 -21.46
CA GLY A 107 7.51 6.80 -21.76
C GLY A 107 8.41 7.35 -20.65
N ALA A 108 8.57 6.61 -19.54
CA ALA A 108 9.50 6.96 -18.47
C ALA A 108 10.85 6.23 -18.63
N GLN A 109 11.86 6.74 -17.93
CA GLN A 109 13.20 6.16 -17.79
C GLN A 109 13.48 5.90 -16.31
N GLU A 110 14.12 4.78 -16.01
CA GLU A 110 14.65 4.50 -14.67
C GLU A 110 16.04 5.13 -14.55
N LEU A 111 16.24 5.98 -13.55
CA LEU A 111 17.44 6.80 -13.38
C LEU A 111 18.16 6.55 -12.05
N SER A 112 17.77 5.56 -11.22
CA SER A 112 18.36 5.39 -9.88
C SER A 112 19.88 5.27 -9.93
N GLY A 113 20.40 4.42 -10.81
CA GLY A 113 21.84 4.19 -10.94
C GLY A 113 22.61 5.45 -11.34
N THR A 114 22.00 6.32 -12.15
CA THR A 114 22.60 7.61 -12.55
C THR A 114 22.87 8.50 -11.34
N TYR A 115 22.01 8.45 -10.32
CA TYR A 115 22.11 9.28 -9.11
C TYR A 115 22.71 8.54 -7.90
N GLY A 116 23.39 7.43 -8.12
CA GLY A 116 24.06 6.66 -7.08
C GLY A 116 23.16 5.71 -6.30
N GLY A 117 21.88 5.62 -6.68
CA GLY A 117 20.90 4.72 -6.10
C GLY A 117 21.16 3.24 -6.42
N ARG A 118 20.49 2.37 -5.67
CA ARG A 118 20.55 0.92 -5.79
C ARG A 118 19.13 0.38 -6.02
N PRO A 119 18.70 0.22 -7.27
CA PRO A 119 17.32 -0.16 -7.56
C PRO A 119 16.98 -1.52 -6.98
N ILE A 120 15.79 -1.64 -6.43
CA ILE A 120 15.22 -2.91 -5.94
C ILE A 120 13.88 -3.17 -6.63
N THR A 121 13.52 -4.44 -6.78
CA THR A 121 12.28 -4.84 -7.45
C THR A 121 11.11 -4.99 -6.48
N LYS A 122 11.38 -5.07 -5.18
CA LYS A 122 10.41 -5.16 -4.09
C LYS A 122 10.97 -4.45 -2.88
N LEU A 123 10.10 -3.76 -2.14
CA LEU A 123 10.42 -3.17 -0.85
C LEU A 123 10.66 -4.27 0.18
N LYS A 124 11.18 -3.90 1.35
CA LYS A 124 11.50 -4.83 2.43
C LYS A 124 10.64 -4.52 3.65
N GLU A 125 10.27 -5.58 4.36
CA GLU A 125 9.58 -5.50 5.65
C GLU A 125 10.40 -4.68 6.65
N ASP A 126 9.71 -4.01 7.56
CA ASP A 126 10.28 -3.24 8.68
C ASP A 126 11.17 -2.05 8.26
N ASP A 127 11.32 -1.79 6.96
CA ASP A 127 11.99 -0.62 6.41
C ASP A 127 10.99 0.54 6.24
N ILE A 128 11.44 1.75 6.57
CA ILE A 128 10.74 2.99 6.24
C ILE A 128 11.18 3.43 4.84
N TYR A 129 10.24 3.90 4.02
CA TYR A 129 10.53 4.50 2.72
C TYR A 129 9.95 5.91 2.63
N THR A 130 10.68 6.79 1.94
CA THR A 130 10.21 8.12 1.56
C THR A 130 9.91 8.13 0.07
N TYR A 131 8.65 8.35 -0.26
CA TYR A 131 8.15 8.51 -1.61
C TYR A 131 8.05 9.99 -1.91
N TRP A 132 8.51 10.41 -3.08
CA TRP A 132 8.48 11.82 -3.44
C TRP A 132 8.27 11.99 -4.92
N ILE A 133 7.65 13.11 -5.28
CA ILE A 133 7.34 13.45 -6.67
C ILE A 133 7.73 14.89 -6.93
N ILE A 134 8.14 15.16 -8.17
CA ILE A 134 8.58 16.49 -8.58
C ILE A 134 8.07 16.86 -9.98
N LYS A 135 7.81 18.14 -10.21
CA LYS A 135 7.53 18.71 -11.54
C LYS A 135 8.82 19.11 -12.26
N GLU A 136 8.75 19.21 -13.59
CA GLU A 136 9.93 19.36 -14.47
C GLU A 136 10.71 20.65 -14.19
N ASP A 137 10.00 21.72 -13.86
CA ASP A 137 10.57 23.02 -13.47
C ASP A 137 11.54 22.89 -12.29
N ALA A 138 11.13 22.20 -11.22
CA ALA A 138 11.96 21.96 -10.06
C ALA A 138 13.02 20.87 -10.31
N TRP A 139 12.70 19.82 -11.07
CA TRP A 139 13.66 18.74 -11.40
C TRP A 139 14.93 19.26 -12.08
N SER A 140 14.76 20.21 -13.01
CA SER A 140 15.87 20.80 -13.76
C SER A 140 16.95 21.39 -12.84
N LEU A 141 16.56 21.87 -11.66
CA LEU A 141 17.44 22.43 -10.64
C LEU A 141 17.91 21.37 -9.63
N VAL A 142 17.00 20.49 -9.19
CA VAL A 142 17.29 19.45 -8.17
C VAL A 142 18.30 18.41 -8.68
N SER A 143 18.18 18.00 -9.94
CA SER A 143 19.02 16.95 -10.53
C SER A 143 20.53 17.25 -10.51
N ALA A 144 20.91 18.53 -10.43
CA ALA A 144 22.31 18.94 -10.31
C ALA A 144 22.88 18.87 -8.88
N GLN A 145 22.03 18.64 -7.87
CA GLN A 145 22.35 18.85 -6.45
C GLN A 145 22.29 17.53 -5.64
N ARG A 146 23.19 16.60 -5.96
CA ARG A 146 23.26 15.27 -5.30
C ARG A 146 23.58 15.38 -3.81
N GLY A 147 23.07 14.42 -3.03
CA GLY A 147 23.33 14.33 -1.59
C GLY A 147 22.61 15.35 -0.70
N LYS A 148 21.85 16.30 -1.28
CA LYS A 148 21.04 17.25 -0.50
C LYS A 148 19.65 16.72 -0.19
N VAL A 149 19.17 17.00 1.02
CA VAL A 149 17.84 16.61 1.50
C VAL A 149 16.79 17.50 0.88
N MET A 150 15.80 16.90 0.22
CA MET A 150 14.68 17.63 -0.37
C MET A 150 13.61 17.91 0.69
N VAL A 151 13.15 19.16 0.75
CA VAL A 151 12.16 19.65 1.72
C VAL A 151 11.13 20.49 0.99
N ALA A 152 9.85 20.21 1.20
CA ALA A 152 8.77 21.06 0.70
C ALA A 152 8.74 22.38 1.50
N ASP A 153 8.69 23.50 0.81
CA ASP A 153 8.62 24.84 1.40
C ASP A 153 7.45 25.61 0.78
N ALA A 154 6.42 25.86 1.60
CA ALA A 154 5.23 26.60 1.18
C ALA A 154 5.47 28.12 1.10
N ALA A 155 6.53 28.64 1.70
CA ALA A 155 6.87 30.06 1.72
C ALA A 155 8.02 30.41 0.75
N ALA A 156 8.46 29.44 -0.07
CA ALA A 156 9.55 29.65 -0.99
C ALA A 156 9.21 30.71 -2.04
N THR A 157 10.06 31.72 -2.17
CA THR A 157 9.95 32.79 -3.17
C THR A 157 10.52 32.41 -4.53
N GLY A 158 11.05 31.19 -4.67
CA GLY A 158 11.55 30.61 -5.90
C GLY A 158 11.34 29.09 -5.91
N ILE A 159 11.49 28.46 -7.09
CA ILE A 159 11.12 27.06 -7.30
C ILE A 159 11.99 26.11 -6.46
N VAL A 160 13.31 26.36 -6.41
CA VAL A 160 14.26 25.60 -5.58
C VAL A 160 15.27 26.56 -4.96
N LEU A 161 15.47 26.45 -3.65
CA LEU A 161 16.47 27.21 -2.90
C LEU A 161 17.39 26.25 -2.14
N ALA A 162 18.68 26.26 -2.47
CA ALA A 162 19.68 25.46 -1.77
C ALA A 162 20.20 26.21 -0.53
N ARG A 163 20.16 25.56 0.65
CA ARG A 163 20.79 26.06 1.88
C ARG A 163 21.40 24.92 2.65
N ASN A 164 22.68 25.04 2.99
CA ASN A 164 23.44 23.98 3.68
C ASN A 164 23.26 22.63 2.96
N ASP A 165 22.78 21.62 3.66
CA ASP A 165 22.57 20.26 3.16
C ASP A 165 21.16 20.02 2.61
N SER A 166 20.35 21.07 2.42
CA SER A 166 18.96 20.95 2.01
C SER A 166 18.62 21.73 0.75
N LEU A 167 17.63 21.23 0.01
CA LEU A 167 16.93 21.90 -1.07
C LEU A 167 15.51 22.17 -0.61
N PHE A 168 15.18 23.45 -0.44
CA PHE A 168 13.82 23.92 -0.16
C PHE A 168 13.11 24.10 -1.51
N ILE A 169 12.10 23.30 -1.78
CA ILE A 169 11.41 23.23 -3.07
C ILE A 169 9.97 23.69 -2.87
N GLN A 170 9.49 24.55 -3.76
CA GLN A 170 8.14 25.08 -3.69
C GLN A 170 7.10 23.94 -3.67
N ALA A 171 6.13 24.02 -2.75
CA ALA A 171 5.12 22.97 -2.55
C ALA A 171 4.22 22.72 -3.79
N ALA A 172 4.17 23.64 -4.76
CA ALA A 172 3.49 23.44 -6.04
C ALA A 172 4.23 22.48 -7.00
N SER A 173 5.52 22.25 -6.77
CA SER A 173 6.41 21.47 -7.65
C SER A 173 7.04 20.27 -6.97
N TYR A 174 6.85 20.09 -5.66
CA TYR A 174 7.38 18.95 -4.89
C TYR A 174 6.48 18.56 -3.72
N THR A 175 6.35 17.26 -3.49
CA THR A 175 5.77 16.71 -2.26
C THR A 175 6.38 15.35 -1.94
N GLN A 176 6.26 14.94 -0.68
CA GLN A 176 6.76 13.66 -0.21
C GLN A 176 5.83 13.05 0.84
N ALA A 177 5.83 11.74 0.93
CA ALA A 177 5.22 10.98 2.01
C ALA A 177 6.19 9.92 2.51
N ARG A 178 5.96 9.50 3.76
CA ARG A 178 6.72 8.42 4.39
C ARG A 178 5.76 7.30 4.69
N ASP A 179 6.21 6.09 4.45
CA ASP A 179 5.45 4.91 4.80
C ASP A 179 6.38 3.81 5.30
N THR A 180 5.88 2.99 6.23
CA THR A 180 6.60 1.83 6.75
C THR A 180 6.03 0.60 6.10
N ILE A 181 6.90 -0.28 5.60
CA ILE A 181 6.44 -1.54 5.03
C ILE A 181 6.16 -2.51 6.17
N ASP A 182 4.86 -2.70 6.40
CA ASP A 182 4.30 -3.56 7.43
C ASP A 182 3.28 -4.50 6.78
N ILE A 183 3.77 -5.61 6.23
CA ILE A 183 2.99 -6.60 5.48
C ILE A 183 2.74 -7.82 6.31
N TYR A 184 3.70 -8.20 7.15
CA TYR A 184 3.57 -9.35 8.03
C TYR A 184 4.07 -9.07 9.44
N VAL A 185 3.64 -9.93 10.37
CA VAL A 185 4.03 -9.81 11.76
C VAL A 185 5.13 -10.79 12.09
N ASN A 186 6.14 -10.30 12.78
CA ASN A 186 7.14 -11.15 13.41
C ASN A 186 6.65 -11.59 14.80
N LEU A 187 6.80 -12.86 15.11
CA LEU A 187 6.34 -13.50 16.34
C LEU A 187 7.53 -13.85 17.23
N LYS A 188 7.33 -13.74 18.55
CA LYS A 188 8.36 -14.04 19.53
C LYS A 188 7.77 -14.75 20.74
N ASP A 189 8.60 -15.59 21.36
CA ASP A 189 8.34 -16.26 22.63
C ASP A 189 7.00 -17.03 22.68
N PRO A 190 6.67 -17.88 21.67
CA PRO A 190 5.49 -18.72 21.74
C PRO A 190 5.57 -19.68 22.93
N ASP A 191 4.58 -19.62 23.83
CA ASP A 191 4.48 -20.47 25.02
C ASP A 191 3.13 -21.22 25.03
N PRO A 192 3.06 -22.42 24.41
CA PRO A 192 1.84 -23.22 24.40
C PRO A 192 1.59 -23.92 25.73
N ARG A 193 0.32 -23.94 26.14
CA ARG A 193 -0.17 -24.45 27.43
C ARG A 193 -1.55 -25.10 27.28
N GLY A 194 -1.98 -25.78 28.35
CA GLY A 194 -3.25 -26.48 28.42
C GLY A 194 -3.17 -27.94 28.00
N ARG A 195 -4.26 -28.68 28.24
CA ARG A 195 -4.28 -30.14 28.05
C ARG A 195 -4.74 -30.55 26.66
N LEU A 196 -5.67 -29.80 26.07
CA LEU A 196 -6.37 -30.22 24.86
C LEU A 196 -5.42 -30.52 23.69
N ALA A 197 -4.51 -29.61 23.41
CA ALA A 197 -3.69 -29.65 22.20
C ALA A 197 -2.30 -29.07 22.43
N ASP A 198 -1.37 -29.43 21.54
CA ASP A 198 -0.20 -28.63 21.27
C ASP A 198 -0.58 -27.60 20.20
N ILE A 199 -0.36 -26.31 20.50
CA ILE A 199 -0.66 -25.21 19.59
C ILE A 199 0.67 -24.64 19.09
N MET A 200 0.74 -24.36 17.80
CA MET A 200 1.83 -23.66 17.16
C MET A 200 1.28 -22.44 16.43
N ILE A 201 2.06 -21.37 16.42
CA ILE A 201 1.77 -20.16 15.68
C ILE A 201 2.95 -19.85 14.76
N GLU A 202 2.64 -19.59 13.50
CA GLU A 202 3.61 -19.40 12.42
C GLU A 202 3.37 -18.02 11.78
N GLU A 203 4.47 -17.34 11.47
CA GLU A 203 4.47 -16.12 10.65
C GLU A 203 4.06 -16.47 9.21
N THR A 204 3.55 -15.48 8.48
CA THR A 204 3.34 -15.61 7.04
C THR A 204 4.18 -14.55 6.35
N ASP A 205 4.76 -14.84 5.19
CA ASP A 205 5.57 -13.87 4.44
C ASP A 205 4.71 -12.90 3.60
N SER A 206 3.38 -13.01 3.72
CA SER A 206 2.42 -12.32 2.86
C SER A 206 1.29 -11.62 3.60
N SER A 207 1.19 -11.75 4.93
CA SER A 207 0.12 -11.14 5.72
C SER A 207 0.45 -10.98 7.20
N ASN A 208 -0.18 -10.00 7.84
CA ASN A 208 -0.18 -9.79 9.29
C ASN A 208 -1.24 -10.69 10.00
N ASN A 209 -1.58 -11.83 9.39
CA ASN A 209 -2.48 -12.82 9.96
C ASN A 209 -1.69 -14.10 10.20
N PRO A 210 -1.30 -14.41 11.44
CA PRO A 210 -0.56 -15.62 11.74
C PRO A 210 -1.33 -16.88 11.34
N LEU A 211 -0.58 -17.90 10.94
CA LEU A 211 -1.09 -19.24 10.73
C LEU A 211 -1.04 -20.01 12.05
N VAL A 212 -2.18 -20.55 12.46
CA VAL A 212 -2.26 -21.38 13.67
C VAL A 212 -2.38 -22.84 13.29
N ARG A 213 -1.52 -23.66 13.88
CA ARG A 213 -1.61 -25.12 13.87
C ARG A 213 -1.94 -25.64 15.26
N PHE A 214 -2.76 -26.67 15.34
CA PHE A 214 -2.97 -27.38 16.60
C PHE A 214 -3.14 -28.86 16.36
N GLN A 215 -2.61 -29.64 17.29
CA GLN A 215 -2.75 -31.10 17.32
C GLN A 215 -3.34 -31.51 18.65
N ILE A 216 -4.52 -32.14 18.61
CA ILE A 216 -5.19 -32.65 19.80
C ILE A 216 -4.33 -33.75 20.44
N LYS A 217 -4.07 -33.61 21.74
CA LYS A 217 -3.20 -34.51 22.53
C LYS A 217 -3.85 -35.06 23.79
N GLN A 218 -5.02 -34.54 24.17
CA GLN A 218 -5.68 -34.98 25.39
C GLN A 218 -6.24 -36.40 25.23
N ASP A 219 -5.87 -37.28 26.15
CA ASP A 219 -6.38 -38.65 26.19
C ASP A 219 -7.90 -38.70 26.21
N GLY A 220 -8.46 -39.65 25.46
CA GLY A 220 -9.91 -39.85 25.35
C GLY A 220 -10.62 -38.90 24.38
N ILE A 221 -9.91 -37.96 23.75
CA ILE A 221 -10.45 -37.12 22.67
C ILE A 221 -9.93 -37.65 21.33
N SER A 222 -10.82 -38.22 20.52
CA SER A 222 -10.51 -38.68 19.15
C SER A 222 -10.79 -37.64 18.07
N ASP A 223 -11.61 -36.64 18.41
CA ASP A 223 -11.97 -35.56 17.50
C ASP A 223 -10.78 -34.61 17.33
N THR A 224 -10.41 -34.33 16.07
CA THR A 224 -9.30 -33.42 15.74
C THR A 224 -9.76 -31.97 15.59
N LEU A 225 -11.07 -31.71 15.61
CA LEU A 225 -11.67 -30.40 15.44
C LEU A 225 -11.97 -29.74 16.79
N VAL A 226 -12.15 -28.43 16.77
CA VAL A 226 -12.55 -27.64 17.95
C VAL A 226 -13.85 -26.87 17.70
N ALA A 227 -14.52 -26.46 18.77
CA ALA A 227 -15.81 -25.76 18.70
C ALA A 227 -15.65 -24.25 18.84
N ALA A 228 -14.54 -23.76 19.40
CA ALA A 228 -14.31 -22.34 19.58
C ALA A 228 -12.82 -22.01 19.49
N VAL A 229 -12.54 -20.82 18.98
CA VAL A 229 -11.23 -20.19 18.99
C VAL A 229 -11.37 -18.72 19.36
N GLY A 230 -10.34 -18.15 19.97
CA GLY A 230 -10.31 -16.73 20.26
C GLY A 230 -8.92 -16.20 20.50
N LEU A 231 -8.82 -14.87 20.45
CA LEU A 231 -7.59 -14.10 20.62
C LEU A 231 -7.86 -12.95 21.57
N VAL A 232 -6.98 -12.78 22.55
CA VAL A 232 -6.98 -11.66 23.50
C VAL A 232 -5.66 -10.91 23.33
N VAL A 233 -5.70 -9.59 23.37
CA VAL A 233 -4.53 -8.70 23.29
C VAL A 233 -4.14 -8.18 24.67
N ASN A 234 -2.87 -7.80 24.86
CA ASN A 234 -2.32 -7.21 26.08
C ASN A 234 -2.50 -8.05 27.36
N SER A 235 -2.71 -9.36 27.22
CA SER A 235 -2.93 -10.24 28.36
C SER A 235 -2.28 -11.61 28.13
N ALA A 236 -1.79 -12.21 29.22
CA ALA A 236 -1.28 -13.59 29.25
C ALA A 236 -2.38 -14.61 29.62
N LEU A 237 -3.60 -14.13 29.83
CA LEU A 237 -4.77 -14.88 30.26
C LEU A 237 -6.02 -14.36 29.56
N TYR A 238 -7.12 -15.11 29.62
CA TYR A 238 -8.35 -14.63 29.03
C TYR A 238 -8.86 -13.37 29.76
N ASP A 239 -8.99 -12.26 29.03
CA ASP A 239 -9.58 -11.01 29.53
C ASP A 239 -10.70 -10.57 28.58
N VAL A 240 -11.92 -10.56 29.10
CA VAL A 240 -13.13 -10.18 28.34
C VAL A 240 -13.05 -8.76 27.78
N ASN A 241 -12.33 -7.86 28.43
CA ASN A 241 -12.21 -6.47 28.00
C ASN A 241 -11.21 -6.28 26.85
N ASN A 242 -10.40 -7.30 26.57
CA ASN A 242 -9.32 -7.25 25.60
C ASN A 242 -9.45 -8.33 24.51
N VAL A 243 -10.64 -8.91 24.33
CA VAL A 243 -10.86 -9.87 23.24
C VAL A 243 -10.76 -9.15 21.89
N LEU A 244 -9.85 -9.64 21.04
CA LEU A 244 -9.57 -9.09 19.72
C LEU A 244 -10.24 -9.89 18.60
N TRP A 245 -10.48 -11.17 18.82
CA TRP A 245 -11.17 -12.05 17.87
C TRP A 245 -11.81 -13.21 18.60
N GLU A 246 -13.05 -13.56 18.25
CA GLU A 246 -13.73 -14.70 18.85
C GLU A 246 -14.69 -15.35 17.87
N VAL A 247 -14.54 -16.67 17.70
CA VAL A 247 -15.33 -17.48 16.77
C VAL A 247 -15.79 -18.76 17.44
N LEU A 248 -17.09 -19.01 17.41
CA LEU A 248 -17.72 -20.20 17.99
C LEU A 248 -18.48 -20.95 16.89
N SER A 249 -18.50 -22.28 16.97
CA SER A 249 -19.39 -23.12 16.16
C SER A 249 -20.84 -22.68 16.35
N LYS A 250 -21.62 -22.66 15.29
CA LYS A 250 -23.02 -22.30 15.30
C LYS A 250 -23.86 -23.40 14.69
N GLU A 251 -24.95 -23.73 15.38
CA GLU A 251 -25.98 -24.62 14.90
C GLU A 251 -27.37 -24.01 15.16
N THR A 252 -28.37 -24.47 14.42
CA THR A 252 -29.77 -24.18 14.73
C THR A 252 -30.39 -25.37 15.43
N VAL A 253 -30.78 -25.20 16.70
CA VAL A 253 -31.45 -26.22 17.50
C VAL A 253 -32.84 -25.69 17.87
N GLY A 254 -33.89 -26.40 17.46
CA GLY A 254 -35.28 -25.96 17.72
C GLY A 254 -35.60 -24.58 17.12
N GLY A 255 -34.98 -24.23 15.98
CA GLY A 255 -35.16 -22.92 15.33
C GLY A 255 -34.37 -21.77 15.95
N GLN A 256 -33.62 -22.00 17.03
CA GLN A 256 -32.79 -20.99 17.69
C GLN A 256 -31.30 -21.25 17.46
N PRO A 257 -30.47 -20.20 17.37
CA PRO A 257 -29.03 -20.37 17.29
C PRO A 257 -28.49 -20.91 18.62
N ALA A 258 -27.72 -21.98 18.53
CA ALA A 258 -26.92 -22.54 19.62
C ALA A 258 -25.44 -22.44 19.24
N TYR A 259 -24.60 -22.09 20.22
CA TYR A 259 -23.18 -21.84 20.01
C TYR A 259 -22.32 -22.84 20.78
N ARG A 260 -21.11 -23.12 20.29
CA ARG A 260 -20.15 -24.08 20.87
C ARG A 260 -20.75 -25.50 21.02
N THR A 261 -21.68 -25.90 20.14
CA THR A 261 -22.34 -27.21 20.22
C THR A 261 -21.64 -28.31 19.41
N LYS A 262 -20.77 -27.96 18.46
CA LYS A 262 -20.10 -28.90 17.55
C LYS A 262 -18.64 -28.52 17.33
N ASN A 263 -17.78 -29.53 17.26
CA ASN A 263 -16.41 -29.33 16.82
C ASN A 263 -16.39 -29.27 15.29
N VAL A 264 -16.11 -28.09 14.74
CA VAL A 264 -16.17 -27.82 13.28
C VAL A 264 -14.98 -27.02 12.77
N ILE A 265 -14.15 -26.49 13.67
CA ILE A 265 -13.00 -25.66 13.34
C ILE A 265 -11.79 -26.59 13.22
N SER A 266 -11.22 -26.64 12.01
CA SER A 266 -10.04 -27.45 11.70
C SER A 266 -8.74 -26.66 11.80
N SER A 267 -7.65 -27.39 12.00
CA SER A 267 -6.28 -26.91 11.78
C SER A 267 -5.80 -27.28 10.36
N PRO A 268 -4.95 -26.49 9.70
CA PRO A 268 -4.51 -25.15 10.09
C PRO A 268 -5.59 -24.08 9.85
N LEU A 269 -5.47 -22.93 10.52
CA LEU A 269 -6.29 -21.76 10.23
C LEU A 269 -5.47 -20.47 10.23
N PHE A 270 -5.77 -19.55 9.32
CA PHE A 270 -5.32 -18.16 9.45
C PHE A 270 -6.18 -17.44 10.48
N MET A 271 -5.55 -16.62 11.33
CA MET A 271 -6.32 -15.73 12.20
C MET A 271 -7.20 -14.78 11.38
N GLY A 272 -8.42 -14.55 11.84
CA GLY A 272 -9.40 -13.72 11.15
C GLY A 272 -10.08 -14.35 9.92
N GLN A 273 -9.75 -15.60 9.56
CA GLN A 273 -10.41 -16.25 8.43
C GLN A 273 -11.90 -16.53 8.72
N THR A 274 -12.71 -16.53 7.67
CA THR A 274 -14.12 -16.96 7.77
C THR A 274 -14.19 -18.48 7.81
N LEU A 275 -14.92 -19.02 8.80
CA LEU A 275 -15.05 -20.45 9.04
C LEU A 275 -16.50 -20.89 8.82
N SER A 276 -16.72 -21.97 8.05
CA SER A 276 -18.05 -22.54 7.84
C SER A 276 -18.65 -23.05 9.15
N GLN A 277 -19.98 -22.94 9.31
CA GLN A 277 -20.70 -23.41 10.51
C GLN A 277 -20.22 -22.75 11.81
N THR A 278 -19.73 -21.51 11.72
CA THR A 278 -19.34 -20.70 12.86
C THR A 278 -20.03 -19.34 12.88
N GLN A 279 -19.92 -18.65 14.00
CA GLN A 279 -20.30 -17.25 14.18
C GLN A 279 -19.09 -16.48 14.72
N VAL A 280 -18.77 -15.37 14.08
CA VAL A 280 -17.82 -14.39 14.59
C VAL A 280 -18.57 -13.48 15.56
N PHE A 281 -18.08 -13.37 16.79
CA PHE A 281 -18.62 -12.49 17.84
C PHE A 281 -17.84 -11.18 17.93
N ILE A 282 -16.53 -11.26 17.75
CA ILE A 282 -15.63 -10.11 17.65
C ILE A 282 -14.79 -10.31 16.40
N SER A 283 -14.86 -9.34 15.49
CA SER A 283 -14.15 -9.40 14.21
C SER A 283 -12.67 -9.12 14.39
N TYR A 284 -11.85 -9.92 13.72
CA TYR A 284 -10.41 -9.71 13.67
C TYR A 284 -10.07 -8.37 12.96
N PRO A 285 -9.06 -7.61 13.41
CA PRO A 285 -8.70 -6.34 12.77
C PRO A 285 -8.28 -6.52 11.32
N ALA A 286 -8.80 -5.67 10.43
CA ALA A 286 -8.46 -5.73 9.01
C ALA A 286 -6.96 -5.51 8.73
N ALA A 287 -6.29 -4.73 9.59
CA ALA A 287 -4.85 -4.43 9.50
C ALA A 287 -3.95 -5.55 10.06
N GLY A 288 -4.51 -6.61 10.65
CA GLY A 288 -3.71 -7.65 11.31
C GLY A 288 -3.45 -7.40 12.79
N LEU A 289 -2.43 -8.06 13.33
CA LEU A 289 -1.97 -7.83 14.69
C LEU A 289 -1.16 -6.53 14.79
N GLU A 290 -1.32 -5.85 15.92
CA GLU A 290 -0.47 -4.72 16.27
C GLU A 290 0.92 -5.21 16.71
N ARG A 291 1.95 -4.43 16.40
CA ARG A 291 3.33 -4.68 16.84
C ARG A 291 3.53 -4.40 18.32
N ASN A 292 4.55 -5.03 18.90
CA ASN A 292 4.95 -4.84 20.30
C ASN A 292 3.83 -5.13 21.30
N LYS A 293 2.97 -6.10 20.99
CA LYS A 293 1.87 -6.54 21.85
C LYS A 293 2.10 -7.96 22.35
N LEU A 294 1.45 -8.27 23.47
CA LEU A 294 1.28 -9.63 23.96
C LEU A 294 -0.08 -10.15 23.51
N TYR A 295 -0.13 -11.38 23.05
CA TYR A 295 -1.34 -12.05 22.62
C TYR A 295 -1.52 -13.37 23.34
N TYR A 296 -2.78 -13.71 23.59
CA TYR A 296 -3.24 -14.97 24.12
C TYR A 296 -4.25 -15.56 23.14
N PHE A 297 -3.86 -16.60 22.42
CA PHE A 297 -4.74 -17.35 21.53
C PHE A 297 -5.19 -18.63 22.20
N TRP A 298 -6.47 -18.96 22.11
CA TRP A 298 -7.04 -20.13 22.75
C TRP A 298 -7.98 -20.91 21.83
N ILE A 299 -8.10 -22.20 22.11
CA ILE A 299 -9.02 -23.13 21.45
C ILE A 299 -9.76 -23.97 22.48
N ALA A 300 -11.00 -24.35 22.17
CA ALA A 300 -11.80 -25.19 23.04
C ALA A 300 -12.71 -26.14 22.24
N THR A 301 -12.90 -27.36 22.75
CA THR A 301 -13.93 -28.27 22.19
C THR A 301 -15.31 -27.93 22.73
N LYS A 302 -16.36 -28.54 22.15
CA LYS A 302 -17.75 -28.40 22.62
C LYS A 302 -17.96 -28.82 24.08
N ASP A 303 -17.10 -29.71 24.59
CA ASP A 303 -17.20 -30.29 25.94
C ASP A 303 -16.48 -29.46 27.02
N TRP A 304 -15.92 -28.30 26.64
CA TRP A 304 -15.34 -27.35 27.59
C TRP A 304 -16.43 -26.66 28.44
N ASP A 305 -16.14 -26.47 29.73
CA ASP A 305 -17.11 -26.01 30.75
C ASP A 305 -17.59 -24.57 30.60
N GLY A 306 -16.94 -23.77 29.73
CA GLY A 306 -17.34 -22.39 29.48
C GLY A 306 -16.79 -21.37 30.49
N ILE A 307 -16.11 -21.81 31.56
CA ILE A 307 -15.75 -20.97 32.70
C ILE A 307 -14.26 -21.08 33.03
N SER A 308 -13.70 -22.28 33.09
CA SER A 308 -12.31 -22.51 33.50
C SER A 308 -11.35 -22.17 32.36
N ARG A 309 -10.46 -21.18 32.53
CA ARG A 309 -9.57 -20.72 31.45
C ARG A 309 -8.07 -20.64 31.75
N ASP A 310 -7.63 -20.64 33.01
CA ASP A 310 -6.23 -20.23 33.32
C ASP A 310 -5.37 -21.30 34.02
N THR A 311 -5.73 -22.58 33.94
CA THR A 311 -4.87 -23.65 34.50
C THR A 311 -4.39 -24.60 33.42
N ARG A 312 -3.17 -25.13 33.59
CA ARG A 312 -2.59 -26.16 32.72
C ARG A 312 -3.38 -27.48 32.73
N THR A 313 -4.37 -27.60 33.62
CA THR A 313 -5.13 -28.82 33.90
C THR A 313 -6.58 -28.74 33.43
N VAL A 314 -7.02 -27.63 32.81
CA VAL A 314 -8.38 -27.56 32.24
C VAL A 314 -8.49 -28.55 31.08
N ASN A 315 -9.46 -29.47 31.18
CA ASN A 315 -9.77 -30.39 30.08
C ASN A 315 -10.50 -29.62 28.96
N HIS A 316 -10.36 -30.11 27.72
CA HIS A 316 -11.08 -29.55 26.57
C HIS A 316 -10.69 -28.11 26.18
N TYR A 317 -9.58 -27.61 26.73
CA TYR A 317 -9.06 -26.26 26.52
C TYR A 317 -7.54 -26.27 26.36
N ALA A 318 -7.04 -25.44 25.43
CA ALA A 318 -5.62 -25.16 25.26
C ALA A 318 -5.41 -23.73 24.77
N TRP A 319 -4.23 -23.19 25.01
CA TRP A 319 -3.89 -21.83 24.64
C TRP A 319 -2.39 -21.66 24.38
N ILE A 320 -2.03 -20.56 23.75
CA ILE A 320 -0.66 -20.15 23.50
C ILE A 320 -0.56 -18.64 23.71
N THR A 321 0.47 -18.21 24.44
CA THR A 321 0.85 -16.80 24.46
C THR A 321 2.00 -16.56 23.52
N PHE A 322 2.02 -15.40 22.88
CA PHE A 322 3.10 -14.97 22.01
C PHE A 322 3.18 -13.44 21.96
N ARG A 323 4.32 -12.91 21.54
CA ARG A 323 4.53 -11.47 21.34
C ARG A 323 4.72 -11.14 19.88
N THR A 324 4.36 -9.92 19.51
CA THR A 324 4.70 -9.33 18.20
C THR A 324 5.83 -8.31 18.39
N TRP A 325 6.65 -8.09 17.36
CA TRP A 325 7.69 -7.03 17.38
C TRP A 325 7.70 -6.19 16.10
#